data_AF-A0A943I182-F1
#
_entry.id   AF-A0A943I182-F1
#
_cell.length_a   1.000
_cell.length_b   1.000
_cell.length_c   1.000
_cell.angle_alpha   90.00
_cell.angle_beta   90.00
_cell.angle_gamma   90.00
#
_symmetry.space_group_name_H-M   'P 1'
#
loop_
_entity.id
_entity.type
_entity.pdbx_description
1 polymer ?
#
loop_
_entity_poly.entity_id
_entity_poly.type
_entity_poly.pdbx_seq_one_letter_code
_entity_poly.pdbx_strand_id
1 'polypeptide(L)'
;MAQIIAPSLREHRQRATSVLVIALTIALAILTITGVGTVAFVSLIGMAICAICFFRKEAYIDWWIFIPLAAYVLMNFISAWCAWGDPLYGYGPLHIIYLSLYAAACSLRDAEAKLLRLLCVGLAVVAAVAAIIGFIVQSFTASATRLEYVVGTPNGLGIFFVLAWFALESSRMEVVRQKDTDEPSTLGRSRLYHFLSRCEPLILVALAMTLSMGSLVALGIGLIVLFISRFRATGGKEAFRFATVILSRIFLSIAIGFLMYMAGERADAPILCLVILAYIIVMICLWNRFDSFLKSSGKFAKIISLVGLLCIPFALFMRPNAGATFAERFEMMGNGISYLGVDPLVGMGPFTWRLANIQDAGNYFNTNHIHNIFIHAGVEFGLIAMAALIIITVRVFIKRYREAQHGEDAALLFHMLTDTGFFYVGIVGMFIFTANGSITPAKKLSSVGTKLLFGCLFLLHFIILWGYIASF
;
A
#
# COMPACT_ATOMS: atom_id res chain seq x y z
N MET A 1 -1.83 40.03 -25.98
CA MET A 1 -2.67 38.81 -26.04
C MET A 1 -1.88 37.51 -25.96
N ALA A 2 -0.85 37.27 -26.79
CA ALA A 2 -0.07 36.02 -26.76
C ALA A 2 0.62 35.72 -25.40
N GLN A 3 1.08 36.74 -24.68
CA GLN A 3 1.66 36.61 -23.33
C GLN A 3 0.64 36.30 -22.21
N ILE A 4 -0.67 36.48 -22.45
CA ILE A 4 -1.74 36.18 -21.48
C ILE A 4 -2.37 34.79 -21.78
N ILE A 5 -2.39 34.40 -23.05
CA ILE A 5 -2.94 33.12 -23.52
C ILE A 5 -1.97 31.97 -23.21
N ALA A 6 -0.65 32.18 -23.28
CA ALA A 6 0.32 31.12 -23.00
C ALA A 6 0.32 30.63 -21.52
N PRO A 7 0.25 31.51 -20.51
CA PRO A 7 0.04 31.11 -19.12
C PRO A 7 -1.31 30.43 -18.90
N SER A 8 -2.40 30.94 -19.48
CA SER A 8 -3.73 30.36 -19.31
C SER A 8 -3.88 28.98 -19.96
N LEU A 9 -3.25 28.76 -21.12
CA LEU A 9 -3.14 27.44 -21.77
C LEU A 9 -2.21 26.49 -21.02
N ARG A 10 -1.13 26.99 -20.43
CA ARG A 10 -0.21 26.20 -19.59
C ARG A 10 -0.89 25.78 -18.29
N GLU A 11 -1.67 26.67 -17.68
CA GLU A 11 -2.56 26.37 -16.56
C GLU A 11 -3.68 25.40 -16.97
N HIS A 12 -4.30 25.55 -18.14
CA HIS A 12 -5.33 24.62 -18.61
C HIS A 12 -4.77 23.21 -18.90
N ARG A 13 -3.57 23.11 -19.49
CA ARG A 13 -2.84 21.83 -19.66
C ARG A 13 -2.31 21.23 -18.35
N GLN A 14 -2.19 22.03 -17.30
CA GLN A 14 -1.91 21.57 -15.94
C GLN A 14 -3.19 21.16 -15.19
N ARG A 15 -4.35 21.76 -15.52
CA ARG A 15 -5.66 21.51 -14.88
C ARG A 15 -6.44 20.34 -15.50
N ALA A 16 -6.24 20.01 -16.77
CA ALA A 16 -6.88 18.85 -17.37
C ALA A 16 -6.35 17.57 -16.70
N THR A 17 -7.23 16.85 -15.99
CA THR A 17 -6.91 15.55 -15.39
C THR A 17 -6.37 14.64 -16.48
N SER A 18 -5.13 14.20 -16.28
CA SER A 18 -4.45 13.33 -17.23
C SER A 18 -5.22 12.03 -17.39
N VAL A 19 -5.49 11.61 -18.63
CA VAL A 19 -6.07 10.29 -18.95
C VAL A 19 -5.32 9.18 -18.23
N LEU A 20 -3.99 9.32 -18.11
CA LEU A 20 -3.15 8.37 -17.37
C LEU A 20 -3.48 8.31 -15.88
N VAL A 21 -3.71 9.44 -15.21
CA VAL A 21 -4.06 9.44 -13.78
C VAL A 21 -5.40 8.75 -13.54
N ILE A 22 -6.37 9.00 -14.41
CA ILE A 22 -7.69 8.34 -14.36
C ILE A 22 -7.51 6.83 -14.56
N ALA A 23 -6.79 6.43 -15.59
CA ALA A 23 -6.53 5.02 -15.90
C ALA A 23 -5.80 4.30 -14.77
N LEU A 24 -4.77 4.90 -14.17
CA LEU A 24 -4.06 4.31 -13.03
C LEU A 24 -4.95 4.22 -11.79
N THR A 25 -5.82 5.20 -11.55
CA THR A 25 -6.77 5.15 -10.42
C THR A 25 -7.79 4.02 -10.61
N ILE A 26 -8.36 3.89 -11.81
CA ILE A 26 -9.30 2.80 -12.15
C ILE A 26 -8.59 1.44 -12.08
N ALA A 27 -7.39 1.34 -12.64
CA ALA A 27 -6.56 0.14 -12.56
C ALA A 27 -6.32 -0.27 -11.11
N LEU A 28 -5.94 0.67 -10.23
CA LEU A 28 -5.77 0.37 -8.81
C LEU A 28 -7.07 -0.15 -8.19
N ALA A 29 -8.21 0.49 -8.46
CA ALA A 29 -9.50 0.04 -7.93
C ALA A 29 -9.82 -1.40 -8.34
N ILE A 30 -9.63 -1.75 -9.61
CA ILE A 30 -9.85 -3.11 -10.10
C ILE A 30 -8.87 -4.08 -9.43
N LEU A 31 -7.57 -3.76 -9.42
CA LEU A 31 -6.52 -4.59 -8.81
C LEU A 31 -6.76 -4.83 -7.30
N THR A 32 -7.28 -3.82 -6.59
CA THR A 32 -7.68 -3.93 -5.18
C THR A 32 -8.85 -4.90 -4.99
N ILE A 33 -9.88 -4.84 -5.83
CA ILE A 33 -11.05 -5.72 -5.75
C ILE A 33 -10.71 -7.16 -6.14
N THR A 34 -9.79 -7.35 -7.09
CA THR A 34 -9.41 -8.70 -7.57
C THR A 34 -8.52 -9.47 -6.60
N GLY A 35 -8.09 -8.87 -5.49
CA GLY A 35 -7.21 -9.50 -4.50
C GLY A 35 -5.84 -9.85 -5.09
N VAL A 36 -5.54 -11.14 -5.22
CA VAL A 36 -4.31 -11.65 -5.86
C VAL A 36 -4.30 -11.50 -7.39
N GLY A 37 -5.46 -11.21 -7.99
CA GLY A 37 -5.60 -11.01 -9.42
C GLY A 37 -5.85 -12.30 -10.21
N THR A 38 -6.21 -12.14 -11.48
CA THR A 38 -6.23 -13.22 -12.47
C THR A 38 -5.39 -12.82 -13.66
N VAL A 39 -4.81 -13.81 -14.36
CA VAL A 39 -3.95 -13.55 -15.53
C VAL A 39 -4.66 -12.70 -16.57
N ALA A 40 -5.93 -13.00 -16.85
CA ALA A 40 -6.75 -12.24 -17.80
C ALA A 40 -6.91 -10.77 -17.40
N PHE A 41 -7.42 -10.49 -16.19
CA PHE A 41 -7.65 -9.11 -15.76
C PHE A 41 -6.36 -8.32 -15.65
N VAL A 42 -5.31 -8.91 -15.08
CA VAL A 42 -4.01 -8.25 -14.90
C VAL A 42 -3.39 -7.91 -16.24
N SER A 43 -3.42 -8.84 -17.20
CA SER A 43 -2.84 -8.61 -18.54
C SER A 43 -3.60 -7.53 -19.32
N LEU A 44 -4.94 -7.54 -19.27
CA LEU A 44 -5.77 -6.52 -19.92
C LEU A 44 -5.51 -5.12 -19.34
N ILE A 45 -5.41 -5.00 -18.01
CA ILE A 45 -5.07 -3.74 -17.35
C ILE A 45 -3.65 -3.30 -17.76
N GLY A 46 -2.69 -4.23 -17.76
CA GLY A 46 -1.32 -3.98 -18.18
C GLY A 46 -1.22 -3.44 -19.61
N MET A 47 -1.92 -4.08 -20.55
CA MET A 47 -2.04 -3.63 -21.94
C MET A 47 -2.65 -2.23 -22.03
N ALA A 48 -3.76 -1.98 -21.32
CA ALA A 48 -4.43 -0.67 -21.35
C ALA A 48 -3.52 0.46 -20.82
N ILE A 49 -2.82 0.22 -19.69
CA ILE A 49 -1.86 1.17 -19.14
C ILE A 49 -0.73 1.42 -20.14
N CYS A 50 -0.14 0.37 -20.70
CA CYS A 50 0.95 0.48 -21.66
C CYS A 50 0.53 1.23 -22.94
N ALA A 51 -0.68 0.99 -23.44
CA ALA A 51 -1.23 1.70 -24.60
C ALA A 51 -1.40 3.20 -24.34
N ILE A 52 -1.91 3.59 -23.16
CA ILE A 52 -2.01 5.00 -22.77
C ILE A 52 -0.63 5.63 -22.62
N CYS A 53 0.30 4.89 -21.98
CA CYS A 53 1.66 5.34 -21.74
C CYS A 53 2.52 5.42 -23.02
N PHE A 54 2.17 4.69 -24.08
CA PHE A 54 2.84 4.76 -25.38
C PHE A 54 2.81 6.18 -25.99
N PHE A 55 1.81 6.98 -25.65
CA PHE A 55 1.69 8.37 -26.10
C PHE A 55 2.43 9.38 -25.20
N ARG A 56 3.09 8.93 -24.14
CA ARG A 56 3.90 9.80 -23.27
C ARG A 56 5.22 10.13 -23.96
N LYS A 57 5.63 11.39 -23.84
CA LYS A 57 6.88 11.88 -24.46
C LYS A 57 8.12 11.43 -23.72
N GLU A 58 8.03 11.28 -22.39
CA GLU A 58 9.19 11.06 -21.52
C GLU A 58 8.78 10.22 -20.31
N ALA A 59 9.71 9.41 -19.80
CA ALA A 59 9.61 8.71 -18.52
C ALA A 59 10.93 8.86 -17.76
N TYR A 60 10.86 8.99 -16.44
CA TYR A 60 12.02 9.14 -15.56
C TYR A 60 12.18 7.86 -14.74
N ILE A 61 12.92 6.90 -15.31
CA ILE A 61 13.05 5.57 -14.72
C ILE A 61 14.27 5.53 -13.80
N ASP A 62 14.07 5.08 -12.56
CA ASP A 62 15.19 4.60 -11.75
C ASP A 62 15.48 3.14 -12.07
N TRP A 63 16.59 2.92 -12.75
CA TRP A 63 17.05 1.61 -13.17
C TRP A 63 17.45 0.70 -12.00
N TRP A 64 17.80 1.26 -10.84
CA TRP A 64 18.04 0.49 -9.60
C TRP A 64 16.77 -0.07 -8.96
N ILE A 65 15.59 0.31 -9.47
CA ILE A 65 14.32 -0.32 -9.11
C ILE A 65 13.81 -1.14 -10.30
N PHE A 66 13.83 -0.56 -11.50
CA PHE A 66 13.27 -1.22 -12.69
C PHE A 66 14.00 -2.52 -13.05
N ILE A 67 15.33 -2.52 -13.10
CA ILE A 67 16.10 -3.71 -13.51
C ILE A 67 15.95 -4.84 -12.47
N PRO A 68 16.13 -4.60 -11.15
CA PRO A 68 15.84 -5.64 -10.17
C PRO A 68 14.39 -6.11 -10.21
N LEU A 69 13.41 -5.23 -10.39
CA LEU A 69 12.00 -5.65 -10.50
C LEU A 69 11.79 -6.54 -11.73
N ALA A 70 12.46 -6.26 -12.85
CA ALA A 70 12.40 -7.08 -14.05
C ALA A 70 13.09 -8.42 -13.85
N ALA A 71 14.24 -8.44 -13.14
CA ALA A 71 14.94 -9.67 -12.78
C ALA A 71 14.08 -10.55 -11.86
N TYR A 72 13.43 -9.96 -10.83
CA TYR A 72 12.48 -10.66 -9.98
C TYR A 72 11.38 -11.33 -10.80
N VAL A 73 10.70 -10.57 -11.67
CA VAL A 73 9.62 -11.11 -12.51
C VAL A 73 10.14 -12.19 -13.47
N LEU A 74 11.29 -11.98 -14.11
CA LEU A 74 11.89 -12.98 -15.00
C LEU A 74 12.18 -14.30 -14.27
N MET A 75 12.72 -14.23 -13.06
CA MET A 75 13.00 -15.41 -12.26
C MET A 75 11.72 -16.18 -11.87
N ASN A 76 10.57 -15.49 -11.71
CA ASN A 76 9.29 -16.19 -11.52
C ASN A 76 8.95 -17.07 -12.74
N PHE A 77 9.10 -16.54 -13.96
CA PHE A 77 8.84 -17.29 -15.20
C PHE A 77 9.82 -18.45 -15.40
N ILE A 78 11.12 -18.22 -15.17
CA ILE A 78 12.16 -19.25 -15.29
C ILE A 78 11.90 -20.38 -14.29
N SER A 79 11.60 -20.01 -13.04
CA SER A 79 11.32 -20.98 -11.99
C SER A 79 10.08 -21.84 -12.29
N ALA A 80 9.00 -21.21 -12.75
CA ALA A 80 7.78 -21.90 -13.17
C ALA A 80 8.06 -22.90 -14.32
N TRP A 81 8.83 -22.47 -15.32
CA TRP A 81 9.24 -23.35 -16.41
C TRP A 81 10.06 -24.55 -15.92
N CYS A 82 11.05 -24.33 -15.05
CA CYS A 82 11.90 -25.40 -14.54
C CYS A 82 11.14 -26.42 -13.70
N ALA A 83 10.19 -25.97 -12.86
CA ALA A 83 9.45 -26.84 -11.97
C ALA A 83 8.25 -27.54 -12.64
N TRP A 84 7.56 -26.85 -13.56
CA TRP A 84 6.26 -27.28 -14.08
C TRP A 84 6.21 -27.43 -15.60
N GLY A 85 7.25 -27.02 -16.34
CA GLY A 85 7.24 -27.00 -17.81
C GLY A 85 6.30 -25.96 -18.42
N ASP A 86 5.72 -25.08 -17.60
CA ASP A 86 4.80 -24.01 -18.01
C ASP A 86 5.25 -22.68 -17.37
N PRO A 87 5.70 -21.68 -18.16
CA PRO A 87 6.16 -20.41 -17.60
C PRO A 87 4.98 -19.55 -17.10
N LEU A 88 3.75 -19.85 -17.53
CA LEU A 88 2.55 -19.12 -17.10
C LEU A 88 1.94 -19.68 -15.80
N TYR A 89 2.52 -20.75 -15.25
CA TYR A 89 2.10 -21.24 -13.94
C TYR A 89 2.70 -20.38 -12.81
N GLY A 90 1.90 -20.06 -11.79
CA GLY A 90 2.34 -19.27 -10.64
C GLY A 90 2.19 -17.75 -10.79
N TYR A 91 3.11 -17.00 -10.18
CA TYR A 91 2.94 -15.56 -9.97
C TYR A 91 3.52 -14.67 -11.08
N GLY A 92 4.39 -15.20 -11.94
CA GLY A 92 5.03 -14.43 -13.01
C GLY A 92 4.02 -13.61 -13.85
N PRO A 93 2.96 -14.26 -14.39
CA PRO A 93 1.90 -13.58 -15.13
C PRO A 93 1.12 -12.51 -14.36
N LEU A 94 1.06 -12.63 -13.03
CA LEU A 94 0.36 -11.65 -12.18
C LEU A 94 1.29 -10.48 -11.83
N HIS A 95 2.55 -10.75 -11.51
CA HIS A 95 3.51 -9.76 -11.01
C HIS A 95 4.17 -8.92 -12.11
N ILE A 96 4.07 -9.31 -13.39
CA ILE A 96 4.50 -8.51 -14.54
C ILE A 96 3.86 -7.11 -14.56
N ILE A 97 2.66 -6.96 -13.96
CA ILE A 97 1.99 -5.67 -13.82
C ILE A 97 2.79 -4.66 -13.00
N TYR A 98 3.63 -5.11 -12.06
CA TYR A 98 4.45 -4.21 -11.23
C TYR A 98 5.41 -3.38 -12.09
N LEU A 99 5.98 -3.96 -13.14
CA LEU A 99 6.82 -3.21 -14.09
C LEU A 99 6.03 -2.13 -14.81
N SER A 100 4.79 -2.44 -15.21
CA SER A 100 3.92 -1.52 -15.94
C SER A 100 3.44 -0.38 -15.06
N LEU A 101 2.99 -0.68 -13.85
CA LEU A 101 2.57 0.32 -12.85
C LEU A 101 3.73 1.23 -12.47
N TYR A 102 4.91 0.66 -12.23
CA TYR A 102 6.10 1.43 -11.87
C TYR A 102 6.55 2.32 -13.03
N ALA A 103 6.68 1.79 -14.25
CA ALA A 103 7.04 2.60 -15.41
C ALA A 103 6.01 3.71 -15.70
N ALA A 104 4.72 3.41 -15.55
CA ALA A 104 3.65 4.38 -15.69
C ALA A 104 3.74 5.48 -14.64
N ALA A 105 3.99 5.13 -13.37
CA ALA A 105 4.20 6.09 -12.28
C ALA A 105 5.41 7.00 -12.54
N CYS A 106 6.52 6.43 -13.06
CA CYS A 106 7.70 7.19 -13.49
C CYS A 106 7.46 8.13 -14.69
N SER A 107 6.35 7.96 -15.41
CA SER A 107 5.98 8.82 -16.54
C SER A 107 5.08 10.00 -16.13
N LEU A 108 4.63 10.06 -14.88
CA LEU A 108 3.78 11.12 -14.36
C LEU A 108 4.58 12.42 -14.13
N ARG A 109 3.95 13.55 -14.42
CA ARG A 109 4.42 14.88 -13.98
C ARG A 109 4.17 15.02 -12.48
N ASP A 110 4.91 15.91 -11.81
CA ASP A 110 4.75 16.14 -10.36
C ASP A 110 3.31 16.41 -9.92
N ALA A 111 2.56 17.23 -10.68
CA ALA A 111 1.16 17.52 -10.37
C ALA A 111 0.25 16.29 -10.57
N GLU A 112 0.52 15.47 -11.59
CA GLU A 112 -0.21 14.22 -11.85
C GLU A 112 0.06 13.20 -10.76
N ALA A 113 1.30 13.07 -10.30
CA ALA A 113 1.67 12.18 -9.21
C ALA A 113 1.05 12.58 -7.87
N LYS A 114 1.05 13.88 -7.54
CA LYS A 114 0.36 14.39 -6.33
C LYS A 114 -1.14 14.12 -6.38
N LEU A 115 -1.76 14.31 -7.55
CA LEU A 115 -3.17 13.99 -7.74
C LEU A 115 -3.44 12.49 -7.61
N LEU A 116 -2.62 11.64 -8.25
CA LEU A 116 -2.75 10.18 -8.15
C LEU A 116 -2.64 9.71 -6.70
N ARG A 117 -1.68 10.24 -5.93
CA ARG A 117 -1.55 9.95 -4.50
C ARG A 117 -2.82 10.31 -3.72
N LEU A 118 -3.46 11.46 -4.00
CA LEU A 118 -4.74 11.81 -3.38
C LEU A 118 -5.87 10.87 -3.82
N LEU A 119 -5.91 10.47 -5.09
CA LEU A 119 -6.92 9.53 -5.58
C LEU A 119 -6.74 8.14 -4.98
N CYS A 120 -5.50 7.71 -4.70
CA CYS A 120 -5.20 6.51 -3.94
C CYS A 120 -5.79 6.58 -2.52
N VAL A 121 -5.64 7.73 -1.84
CA VAL A 121 -6.30 7.98 -0.55
C VAL A 121 -7.82 7.97 -0.70
N GLY A 122 -8.35 8.56 -1.76
CA GLY A 122 -9.79 8.55 -2.07
C GLY A 122 -10.32 7.13 -2.25
N LEU A 123 -9.59 6.26 -2.95
CA LEU A 123 -9.95 4.85 -3.08
C LEU A 123 -9.96 4.14 -1.73
N ALA A 124 -9.00 4.42 -0.85
CA ALA A 124 -9.01 3.89 0.51
C ALA A 124 -10.19 4.40 1.35
N VAL A 125 -10.60 5.68 1.18
CA VAL A 125 -11.82 6.19 1.81
C VAL A 125 -13.05 5.44 1.30
N VAL A 126 -13.17 5.20 0.00
CA VAL A 126 -14.28 4.41 -0.58
C VAL A 126 -14.26 2.98 -0.05
N ALA A 127 -13.09 2.33 0.00
CA ALA A 127 -12.95 0.99 0.57
C ALA A 127 -13.34 0.95 2.05
N ALA A 128 -12.96 1.95 2.84
CA ALA A 128 -13.32 2.07 4.24
C ALA A 128 -14.85 2.24 4.44
N VAL A 129 -15.50 3.10 3.63
CA VAL A 129 -16.96 3.24 3.65
C VAL A 129 -17.63 1.90 3.33
N ALA A 130 -17.22 1.26 2.24
CA ALA A 130 -17.83 0.02 1.78
C ALA A 130 -17.64 -1.12 2.79
N ALA A 131 -16.46 -1.23 3.40
CA ALA A 131 -16.15 -2.20 4.44
C ALA A 131 -16.97 -1.97 5.72
N ILE A 132 -17.05 -0.73 6.20
CA ILE A 132 -17.82 -0.38 7.41
C ILE A 132 -19.32 -0.60 7.19
N ILE A 133 -19.86 -0.19 6.04
CA ILE A 133 -21.27 -0.44 5.71
C ILE A 133 -21.54 -1.94 5.62
N GLY A 134 -20.67 -2.69 4.94
CA GLY A 134 -20.76 -4.14 4.86
C GLY A 134 -20.77 -4.80 6.24
N PHE A 135 -19.89 -4.38 7.14
CA PHE A 135 -19.86 -4.85 8.53
C PHE A 135 -21.13 -4.54 9.31
N ILE A 136 -21.67 -3.33 9.17
CA ILE A 136 -22.94 -2.95 9.83
C ILE A 136 -24.09 -3.79 9.29
N VAL A 137 -24.19 -3.98 7.98
CA VAL A 137 -25.24 -4.83 7.39
C VAL A 137 -25.09 -6.27 7.86
N GLN A 138 -23.84 -6.77 7.91
CA GLN A 138 -23.56 -8.10 8.42
C GLN A 138 -24.00 -8.23 9.88
N SER A 139 -23.71 -7.26 10.76
CA SER A 139 -24.10 -7.35 12.17
C SER A 139 -25.62 -7.39 12.42
N PHE A 140 -26.46 -7.00 11.44
CA PHE A 140 -27.91 -7.18 11.53
C PHE A 140 -28.40 -8.54 11.00
N THR A 141 -27.59 -9.25 10.21
CA THR A 141 -28.02 -10.42 9.44
C THR A 141 -27.26 -11.70 9.76
N ALA A 142 -26.05 -11.58 10.32
CA ALA A 142 -25.15 -12.67 10.67
C ALA A 142 -24.15 -12.20 11.74
N SER A 143 -23.32 -13.11 12.25
CA SER A 143 -22.18 -12.73 13.08
C SER A 143 -21.18 -11.90 12.26
N ALA A 144 -20.79 -10.75 12.81
CA ALA A 144 -19.98 -9.78 12.10
C ALA A 144 -18.50 -10.15 12.23
N THR A 145 -17.84 -10.44 11.11
CA THR A 145 -16.42 -10.80 11.15
C THR A 145 -15.53 -9.58 10.96
N ARG A 146 -14.21 -9.78 11.10
CA ARG A 146 -13.21 -8.74 10.83
C ARG A 146 -13.38 -8.17 9.42
N LEU A 147 -13.08 -6.89 9.25
CA LEU A 147 -13.09 -6.29 7.91
C LEU A 147 -12.07 -6.97 7.00
N GLU A 148 -12.55 -7.52 5.89
CA GLU A 148 -11.74 -8.14 4.84
C GLU A 148 -12.07 -7.62 3.44
N TYR A 149 -13.34 -7.33 3.18
CA TYR A 149 -13.78 -6.58 2.01
C TYR A 149 -13.24 -5.14 2.10
N VAL A 150 -12.63 -4.54 1.09
CA VAL A 150 -12.69 -4.82 -0.35
C VAL A 150 -11.54 -5.70 -0.88
N VAL A 151 -10.43 -5.80 -0.16
CA VAL A 151 -9.18 -6.45 -0.63
C VAL A 151 -9.28 -7.98 -0.61
N GLY A 152 -10.17 -8.53 0.22
CA GLY A 152 -10.41 -9.96 0.36
C GLY A 152 -9.67 -10.61 1.52
N THR A 153 -8.85 -9.86 2.27
CA THR A 153 -8.29 -10.33 3.55
C THR A 153 -8.15 -9.20 4.57
N PRO A 154 -8.28 -9.48 5.87
CA PRO A 154 -8.07 -8.46 6.88
C PRO A 154 -6.64 -7.90 6.93
N ASN A 155 -5.63 -8.74 6.67
CA ASN A 155 -4.24 -8.29 6.67
C ASN A 155 -3.95 -7.43 5.45
N GLY A 156 -4.41 -7.84 4.26
CA GLY A 156 -4.26 -7.05 3.05
C GLY A 156 -4.99 -5.70 3.13
N LEU A 157 -6.23 -5.70 3.63
CA LEU A 157 -6.99 -4.48 3.83
C LEU A 157 -6.36 -3.55 4.88
N GLY A 158 -5.83 -4.13 5.97
CA GLY A 158 -5.15 -3.38 7.01
C GLY A 158 -3.95 -2.60 6.46
N ILE A 159 -3.00 -3.27 5.79
CA ILE A 159 -1.83 -2.59 5.25
C ILE A 159 -2.20 -1.60 4.15
N PHE A 160 -3.25 -1.87 3.37
CA PHE A 160 -3.79 -0.92 2.40
C PHE A 160 -4.21 0.41 3.04
N PHE A 161 -4.88 0.36 4.20
CA PHE A 161 -5.23 1.57 4.97
C PHE A 161 -4.01 2.26 5.60
N VAL A 162 -3.00 1.51 6.04
CA VAL A 162 -1.75 2.09 6.56
C VAL A 162 -1.03 2.89 5.47
N LEU A 163 -0.89 2.32 4.26
CA LEU A 163 -0.33 3.02 3.09
C LEU A 163 -1.12 4.28 2.76
N ALA A 164 -2.45 4.18 2.73
CA ALA A 164 -3.32 5.33 2.49
C ALA A 164 -3.15 6.44 3.54
N TRP A 165 -3.03 6.08 4.81
CA TRP A 165 -2.84 7.04 5.89
C TRP A 165 -1.50 7.77 5.77
N PHE A 166 -0.40 7.05 5.51
CA PHE A 166 0.90 7.69 5.26
C PHE A 166 0.90 8.55 3.99
N ALA A 167 0.20 8.15 2.93
CA ALA A 167 0.03 8.95 1.72
C ALA A 167 -0.72 10.27 1.99
N LEU A 168 -1.73 10.24 2.87
CA LEU A 168 -2.44 11.43 3.34
C LEU A 168 -1.54 12.32 4.21
N GLU A 169 -0.79 11.75 5.16
CA GLU A 169 0.13 12.50 6.02
C GLU A 169 1.28 13.11 5.20
N SER A 170 1.81 12.40 4.21
CA SER A 170 2.79 12.93 3.25
C SER A 170 2.25 14.15 2.49
N SER A 171 1.00 14.07 2.02
CA SER A 171 0.33 15.18 1.36
C SER A 171 0.15 16.37 2.32
N ARG A 172 -0.18 16.12 3.58
CA ARG A 172 -0.34 17.14 4.63
C ARG A 172 0.97 17.85 4.94
N MET A 173 2.06 17.10 5.11
CA MET A 173 3.39 17.67 5.37
C MET A 173 3.91 18.49 4.20
N GLU A 174 3.59 18.09 2.96
CA GLU A 174 3.95 18.87 1.77
C GLU A 174 3.23 20.23 1.72
N VAL A 175 1.94 20.26 2.08
CA VAL A 175 1.16 21.51 2.18
C VAL A 175 1.74 22.44 3.24
N VAL A 176 2.12 21.91 4.41
CA VAL A 176 2.74 22.71 5.48
C VAL A 176 4.07 23.28 5.01
N ARG A 177 4.94 22.45 4.43
CA ARG A 177 6.27 22.88 3.95
C ARG A 177 6.20 23.99 2.89
N GLN A 178 5.26 23.92 1.95
CA GLN A 178 5.09 24.97 0.92
C GLN A 178 4.56 26.28 1.51
N LYS A 179 3.82 26.22 2.61
CA LYS A 179 3.34 27.42 3.30
C LYS A 179 4.49 28.22 3.92
N ASP A 180 5.55 27.53 4.35
CA ASP A 180 6.74 28.16 4.94
C ASP A 180 7.67 28.79 3.87
N THR A 181 7.46 28.50 2.59
CA THR A 181 8.29 29.01 1.48
C THR A 181 7.63 30.13 0.67
N ASP A 182 6.52 30.71 1.14
CA ASP A 182 5.67 31.71 0.44
C ASP A 182 5.22 31.33 -0.99
N GLU A 183 5.44 30.08 -1.42
CA GLU A 183 5.00 29.57 -2.70
C GLU A 183 3.53 29.12 -2.62
N PRO A 184 2.70 29.44 -3.64
CA PRO A 184 1.31 29.02 -3.64
C PRO A 184 1.19 27.50 -3.71
N SER A 185 0.78 26.87 -2.60
CA SER A 185 0.56 25.41 -2.55
C SER A 185 -0.62 25.00 -3.43
N THR A 186 -0.31 24.39 -4.57
CA THR A 186 -1.33 23.83 -5.49
C THR A 186 -2.18 22.77 -4.79
N LEU A 187 -1.56 21.96 -3.94
CA LEU A 187 -2.24 20.93 -3.15
C LEU A 187 -3.10 21.55 -2.03
N GLY A 188 -2.62 22.61 -1.38
CA GLY A 188 -3.34 23.29 -0.31
C GLY A 188 -4.57 24.06 -0.78
N ARG A 189 -4.69 24.35 -2.09
CA ARG A 189 -5.91 24.90 -2.71
C ARG A 189 -6.88 23.80 -3.20
N SER A 190 -6.46 22.53 -3.20
CA SER A 190 -7.28 21.43 -3.73
C SER A 190 -8.47 21.12 -2.82
N ARG A 191 -9.68 21.24 -3.35
CA ARG A 191 -10.92 20.81 -2.66
C ARG A 191 -10.88 19.32 -2.30
N LEU A 192 -10.30 18.50 -3.16
CA LEU A 192 -10.14 17.06 -2.93
C LEU A 192 -9.26 16.80 -1.70
N TYR A 193 -8.11 17.48 -1.57
CA TYR A 193 -7.24 17.33 -0.41
C TYR A 193 -7.96 17.70 0.90
N HIS A 194 -8.68 18.82 0.92
CA HIS A 194 -9.42 19.27 2.11
C HIS A 194 -10.52 18.30 2.51
N PHE A 195 -11.22 17.72 1.53
CA PHE A 195 -12.22 16.68 1.77
C PHE A 195 -11.55 15.42 2.35
N LEU A 196 -10.54 14.87 1.68
CA LEU A 196 -9.86 13.65 2.12
C LEU A 196 -9.18 13.80 3.49
N SER A 197 -8.64 14.98 3.79
CA SER A 197 -8.08 15.28 5.12
C SER A 197 -9.10 15.15 6.24
N ARG A 198 -10.39 15.43 5.97
CA ARG A 198 -11.48 15.22 6.93
C ARG A 198 -11.88 13.76 7.07
N CYS A 199 -11.58 12.92 6.07
CA CYS A 199 -11.88 11.50 6.06
C CYS A 199 -10.80 10.63 6.71
N GLU A 200 -9.70 11.21 7.21
CA GLU A 200 -8.70 10.50 8.01
C GLU A 200 -9.26 9.55 9.08
N PRO A 201 -10.23 9.94 9.94
CA PRO A 201 -10.74 9.05 10.97
C PRO A 201 -11.40 7.81 10.38
N LEU A 202 -12.00 7.89 9.19
CA LEU A 202 -12.62 6.75 8.54
C LEU A 202 -11.59 5.67 8.16
N ILE A 203 -10.44 6.08 7.62
CA ILE A 203 -9.33 5.18 7.24
C ILE A 203 -8.81 4.44 8.49
N LEU A 204 -8.63 5.16 9.60
CA LEU A 204 -8.08 4.62 10.84
C LEU A 204 -9.08 3.77 11.62
N VAL A 205 -10.37 4.14 11.61
CA VAL A 205 -11.47 3.31 12.15
C VAL A 205 -11.53 1.98 11.41
N ALA A 206 -11.53 2.02 10.06
CA ALA A 206 -11.56 0.81 9.25
C ALA A 206 -10.30 -0.05 9.49
N LEU A 207 -9.11 0.57 9.56
CA LEU A 207 -7.87 -0.11 9.95
C LEU A 207 -8.02 -0.86 11.27
N ALA A 208 -8.57 -0.24 12.32
CA ALA A 208 -8.76 -0.90 13.61
C ALA A 208 -9.72 -2.10 13.52
N MET A 209 -10.82 -1.95 12.77
CA MET A 209 -11.81 -3.01 12.57
C MET A 209 -11.30 -4.19 11.72
N THR A 210 -10.18 -4.04 11.00
CA THR A 210 -9.49 -5.20 10.39
C THR A 210 -8.93 -6.15 11.42
N LEU A 211 -8.66 -5.70 12.67
CA LEU A 211 -7.91 -6.42 13.71
C LEU A 211 -6.60 -7.06 13.18
N SER A 212 -6.02 -6.52 12.10
CA SER A 212 -4.75 -7.00 11.58
C SER A 212 -3.61 -6.49 12.44
N MET A 213 -3.19 -7.32 13.39
CA MET A 213 -2.04 -7.00 14.27
C MET A 213 -0.76 -6.73 13.46
N GLY A 214 -0.53 -7.46 12.36
CA GLY A 214 0.58 -7.18 11.44
C GLY A 214 0.55 -5.75 10.89
N SER A 215 -0.63 -5.29 10.46
CA SER A 215 -0.84 -3.93 9.97
C SER A 215 -0.76 -2.86 11.06
N LEU A 216 -1.28 -3.13 12.26
CA LEU A 216 -1.18 -2.20 13.39
C LEU A 216 0.26 -2.04 13.88
N VAL A 217 1.04 -3.12 13.90
CA VAL A 217 2.47 -3.07 14.22
C VAL A 217 3.24 -2.39 13.09
N ALA A 218 2.88 -2.64 11.82
CA ALA A 218 3.44 -1.93 10.66
C ALA A 218 3.22 -0.41 10.76
N LEU A 219 2.01 0.04 11.14
CA LEU A 219 1.74 1.44 11.43
C LEU A 219 2.67 1.97 12.52
N GLY A 220 2.81 1.24 13.64
CA GLY A 220 3.71 1.60 14.74
C GLY A 220 5.16 1.78 14.30
N ILE A 221 5.69 0.85 13.49
CA ILE A 221 7.05 0.90 12.95
C ILE A 221 7.22 2.09 12.00
N GLY A 222 6.25 2.33 11.11
CA GLY A 222 6.26 3.50 10.25
C GLY A 222 6.23 4.82 11.03
N LEU A 223 5.47 4.87 12.13
CA LEU A 223 5.43 6.03 13.02
C LEU A 223 6.77 6.26 13.73
N ILE A 224 7.45 5.20 14.19
CA ILE A 224 8.79 5.30 14.79
C ILE A 224 9.76 5.94 13.79
N VAL A 225 9.78 5.45 12.55
CA VAL A 225 10.66 6.01 11.50
C VAL A 225 10.31 7.46 11.18
N LEU A 226 9.02 7.79 11.06
CA LEU A 226 8.54 9.16 10.87
C LEU A 226 8.99 10.07 12.03
N PHE A 227 8.85 9.63 13.27
CA PHE A 227 9.23 10.43 14.45
C PHE A 227 10.74 10.60 14.58
N ILE A 228 11.54 9.58 14.27
CA ILE A 228 13.00 9.69 14.21
C ILE A 228 13.41 10.69 13.13
N SER A 229 12.78 10.63 11.95
CA SER A 229 13.01 11.58 10.86
C SER A 229 12.71 13.01 11.28
N ARG A 230 11.54 13.24 11.89
CA ARG A 230 11.15 14.56 12.44
C ARG A 230 12.07 15.05 13.55
N PHE A 231 12.46 14.16 14.46
CA PHE A 231 13.39 14.49 15.55
C PHE A 231 14.72 15.01 15.01
N ARG A 232 15.26 14.37 13.96
CA ARG A 232 16.48 14.80 13.29
C ARG A 232 16.32 16.14 12.56
N ALA A 233 15.13 16.44 12.03
CA ALA A 233 14.89 17.66 11.26
C ALA A 233 14.58 18.90 12.11
N THR A 234 13.79 18.77 13.20
CA THR A 234 13.24 19.92 13.95
C THR A 234 13.64 19.97 15.42
N GLY A 235 14.39 18.97 15.92
CA GLY A 235 14.76 18.84 17.33
C GLY A 235 13.64 18.28 18.22
N GLY A 236 13.99 17.95 19.47
CA GLY A 236 13.17 17.10 20.33
C GLY A 236 11.82 17.68 20.76
N LYS A 237 11.74 18.97 21.09
CA LYS A 237 10.49 19.58 21.59
C LYS A 237 9.40 19.62 20.51
N GLU A 238 9.76 20.05 19.30
CA GLU A 238 8.80 20.15 18.19
C GLU A 238 8.43 18.77 17.65
N ALA A 239 9.40 17.85 17.55
CA ALA A 239 9.13 16.47 17.17
C ALA A 239 8.20 15.76 18.19
N PHE A 240 8.38 16.01 19.48
CA PHE A 240 7.49 15.47 20.51
C PHE A 240 6.06 16.03 20.39
N ARG A 241 5.91 17.34 20.17
CA ARG A 241 4.59 17.96 19.94
C ARG A 241 3.92 17.39 18.69
N PHE A 242 4.68 17.23 17.61
CA PHE A 242 4.21 16.61 16.38
C PHE A 242 3.73 15.16 16.63
N ALA A 243 4.53 14.37 17.36
CA ALA A 243 4.20 12.99 17.70
C ALA A 243 2.91 12.89 18.51
N THR A 244 2.72 13.73 19.55
CA THR A 244 1.50 13.67 20.36
C THR A 244 0.25 14.11 19.59
N VAL A 245 0.36 15.08 18.67
CA VAL A 245 -0.78 15.44 17.79
C VAL A 245 -1.15 14.28 16.87
N ILE A 246 -0.18 13.60 16.27
CA ILE A 246 -0.43 12.41 15.43
C ILE A 246 -1.02 11.26 16.24
N LEU A 247 -0.38 10.89 17.35
CA LEU A 247 -0.82 9.78 18.19
C LEU A 247 -2.24 10.02 18.72
N SER A 248 -2.61 11.25 19.06
CA SER A 248 -3.97 11.57 19.48
C SER A 248 -5.01 11.29 18.39
N ARG A 249 -4.74 11.69 17.14
CA ARG A 249 -5.62 11.44 16.00
C ARG A 249 -5.77 9.94 15.72
N ILE A 250 -4.65 9.22 15.78
CA ILE A 250 -4.60 7.77 15.57
C ILE A 250 -5.37 7.04 16.66
N PHE A 251 -5.02 7.23 17.92
CA PHE A 251 -5.63 6.48 19.03
C PHE A 251 -7.12 6.77 19.19
N LEU A 252 -7.57 8.02 19.01
CA LEU A 252 -9.00 8.31 19.03
C LEU A 252 -9.73 7.49 17.96
N SER A 253 -9.22 7.49 16.72
CA SER A 253 -9.86 6.78 15.61
C SER A 253 -9.80 5.25 15.80
N ILE A 254 -8.68 4.72 16.29
CA ILE A 254 -8.53 3.29 16.58
C ILE A 254 -9.49 2.85 17.68
N ALA A 255 -9.61 3.62 18.77
CA ALA A 255 -10.55 3.32 19.85
C ALA A 255 -11.99 3.26 19.34
N ILE A 256 -12.39 4.20 18.47
CA ILE A 256 -13.72 4.19 17.86
C ILE A 256 -13.93 2.96 16.97
N GLY A 257 -12.94 2.56 16.17
CA GLY A 257 -13.04 1.33 15.37
C GLY A 257 -13.13 0.07 16.22
N PHE A 258 -12.40 0.01 17.33
CA PHE A 258 -12.52 -1.06 18.31
C PHE A 258 -13.89 -1.12 18.99
N LEU A 259 -14.47 0.04 19.34
CA LEU A 259 -15.83 0.12 19.86
C LEU A 259 -16.87 -0.34 18.82
N MET A 260 -16.68 0.03 17.55
CA MET A 260 -17.55 -0.42 16.45
C MET A 260 -17.49 -1.95 16.30
N TYR A 261 -16.28 -2.52 16.27
CA TYR A 261 -16.09 -3.96 16.18
C TYR A 261 -16.72 -4.69 17.37
N MET A 262 -16.50 -4.18 18.58
CA MET A 262 -17.09 -4.74 19.80
C MET A 262 -18.61 -4.72 19.79
N ALA A 263 -19.19 -3.58 19.38
CA ALA A 263 -20.63 -3.43 19.29
C ALA A 263 -21.25 -4.45 18.35
N GLY A 264 -20.65 -4.64 17.17
CA GLY A 264 -21.15 -5.57 16.17
C GLY A 264 -20.94 -7.03 16.52
N GLU A 265 -19.73 -7.42 16.92
CA GLU A 265 -19.37 -8.84 16.99
C GLU A 265 -19.37 -9.44 18.40
N ARG A 266 -19.09 -8.65 19.43
CA ARG A 266 -18.95 -9.18 20.80
C ARG A 266 -20.18 -8.91 21.67
N ALA A 267 -20.80 -7.75 21.47
CA ALA A 267 -21.97 -7.33 22.24
C ALA A 267 -23.30 -7.64 21.53
N ASP A 268 -23.25 -8.08 20.26
CA ASP A 268 -24.43 -8.32 19.42
C ASP A 268 -25.43 -7.14 19.44
N ALA A 269 -24.87 -5.92 19.33
CA ALA A 269 -25.60 -4.66 19.48
C ALA A 269 -25.52 -3.82 18.19
N PRO A 270 -26.15 -4.26 17.09
CA PRO A 270 -26.01 -3.63 15.78
C PRO A 270 -26.54 -2.19 15.73
N ILE A 271 -27.50 -1.83 16.60
CA ILE A 271 -27.98 -0.45 16.75
C ILE A 271 -26.85 0.48 17.23
N LEU A 272 -25.99 0.00 18.13
CA LEU A 272 -24.85 0.77 18.62
C LEU A 272 -23.85 1.04 17.48
N CYS A 273 -23.74 0.15 16.49
CA CYS A 273 -22.95 0.41 15.29
C CYS A 273 -23.47 1.61 14.50
N LEU A 274 -24.79 1.81 14.40
CA LEU A 274 -25.38 3.00 13.75
C LEU A 274 -25.09 4.29 14.53
N VAL A 275 -25.12 4.22 15.88
CA VAL A 275 -24.76 5.35 16.74
C VAL A 275 -23.28 5.72 16.56
N ILE A 276 -22.39 4.74 16.53
CA ILE A 276 -20.96 4.96 16.30
C ILE A 276 -20.72 5.50 14.88
N LEU A 277 -21.47 5.04 13.87
CA LEU A 277 -21.40 5.60 12.52
C LEU A 277 -21.78 7.08 12.51
N ALA A 278 -22.87 7.46 13.20
CA ALA A 278 -23.25 8.86 13.34
C ALA A 278 -22.14 9.68 14.04
N TYR A 279 -21.50 9.11 15.06
CA TYR A 279 -20.35 9.74 15.72
C TYR A 279 -19.17 9.93 14.76
N ILE A 280 -18.84 8.95 13.92
CA ILE A 280 -17.79 9.06 12.89
C ILE A 280 -18.12 10.18 11.89
N ILE A 281 -19.38 10.32 11.48
CA ILE A 281 -19.81 11.42 10.59
C ILE A 281 -19.56 12.78 11.26
N VAL A 282 -19.87 12.92 12.56
CA VAL A 282 -19.57 14.13 13.33
C VAL A 282 -18.05 14.36 13.41
N MET A 283 -17.25 13.32 13.63
CA MET A 283 -15.79 13.41 13.62
C MET A 283 -15.28 13.96 12.29
N ILE A 284 -15.77 13.46 11.15
CA ILE A 284 -15.38 13.93 9.81
C ILE A 284 -15.70 15.42 9.66
N CYS A 285 -16.89 15.86 10.05
CA CYS A 285 -17.30 17.27 9.97
C CYS A 285 -16.43 18.20 10.83
N LEU A 286 -16.01 17.73 12.01
CA LEU A 286 -15.26 18.52 12.98
C LEU A 286 -13.73 18.27 12.95
N TRP A 287 -13.25 17.38 12.07
CA TRP A 287 -11.88 16.87 12.13
C TRP A 287 -10.81 17.96 12.03
N ASN A 288 -10.99 18.92 11.12
CA ASN A 288 -10.03 20.02 10.97
C ASN A 288 -10.00 20.94 12.21
N ARG A 289 -11.14 21.12 12.88
CA ARG A 289 -11.21 21.87 14.14
C ARG A 289 -10.54 21.10 15.26
N PHE A 290 -10.73 19.78 15.31
CA PHE A 290 -10.06 18.90 16.27
C PHE A 290 -8.54 18.91 16.08
N ASP A 291 -8.03 18.78 14.85
CA ASP A 291 -6.60 18.89 14.55
C ASP A 291 -6.02 20.26 14.96
N SER A 292 -6.74 21.35 14.68
CA SER A 292 -6.35 22.70 15.11
C SER A 292 -6.33 22.84 16.63
N PHE A 293 -7.30 22.24 17.33
CA PHE A 293 -7.36 22.19 18.79
C PHE A 293 -6.19 21.39 19.39
N LEU A 294 -5.85 20.23 18.84
CA LEU A 294 -4.70 19.45 19.31
C LEU A 294 -3.38 20.22 19.14
N LYS A 295 -3.24 20.94 18.02
CA LYS A 295 -2.08 21.77 17.76
C LYS A 295 -1.98 22.94 18.74
N SER A 296 -3.08 23.64 19.05
CA SER A 296 -3.07 24.75 20.00
C SER A 296 -2.94 24.29 21.45
N SER A 297 -3.51 23.13 21.79
CA SER A 297 -3.63 22.62 23.15
C SER A 297 -2.76 21.39 23.42
N GLY A 298 -1.45 21.63 23.52
CA GLY A 298 -0.45 20.55 23.70
C GLY A 298 -0.66 19.68 24.95
N LYS A 299 -1.36 20.17 25.98
CA LYS A 299 -1.72 19.37 27.17
C LYS A 299 -2.73 18.28 26.82
N PHE A 300 -3.78 18.61 26.07
CA PHE A 300 -4.81 17.65 25.69
C PHE A 300 -4.28 16.62 24.69
N ALA A 301 -3.44 17.03 23.73
CA ALA A 301 -2.78 16.10 22.83
C ALA A 301 -1.93 15.05 23.61
N LYS A 302 -1.22 15.46 24.65
CA LYS A 302 -0.48 14.51 25.52
C LYS A 302 -1.41 13.55 26.25
N ILE A 303 -2.49 14.06 26.84
CA ILE A 303 -3.45 13.24 27.59
C ILE A 303 -4.09 12.19 26.68
N ILE A 304 -4.61 12.59 25.52
CA ILE A 304 -5.25 11.67 24.56
C ILE A 304 -4.22 10.66 24.06
N SER A 305 -2.98 11.09 23.76
CA SER A 305 -1.93 10.16 23.35
C SER A 305 -1.59 9.12 24.41
N LEU A 306 -1.53 9.53 25.68
CA LEU A 306 -1.19 8.65 26.80
C LEU A 306 -2.33 7.66 27.11
N VAL A 307 -3.57 8.16 27.22
CA VAL A 307 -4.76 7.31 27.43
C VAL A 307 -4.96 6.38 26.23
N GLY A 308 -4.65 6.86 25.03
CA GLY A 308 -4.72 6.09 23.79
C GLY A 308 -3.84 4.84 23.79
N LEU A 309 -2.78 4.77 24.59
CA LEU A 309 -1.97 3.54 24.73
C LEU A 309 -2.78 2.35 25.24
N LEU A 310 -3.93 2.57 25.90
CA LEU A 310 -4.87 1.52 26.28
C LEU A 310 -5.45 0.76 25.07
N CYS A 311 -5.38 1.33 23.86
CA CYS A 311 -5.74 0.62 22.64
C CYS A 311 -4.88 -0.63 22.41
N ILE A 312 -3.63 -0.65 22.89
CA ILE A 312 -2.71 -1.79 22.70
C ILE A 312 -3.19 -3.03 23.47
N PRO A 313 -3.36 -3.02 24.81
CA PRO A 313 -3.90 -4.17 25.52
C PRO A 313 -5.33 -4.51 25.07
N PHE A 314 -6.13 -3.53 24.66
CA PHE A 314 -7.45 -3.77 24.10
C PHE A 314 -7.40 -4.57 22.78
N ALA A 315 -6.49 -4.22 21.87
CA ALA A 315 -6.27 -4.96 20.63
C ALA A 315 -5.84 -6.40 20.89
N LEU A 316 -4.94 -6.61 21.87
CA LEU A 316 -4.50 -7.93 22.29
C LEU A 316 -5.64 -8.76 22.90
N PHE A 317 -6.50 -8.12 23.70
CA PHE A 317 -7.70 -8.76 24.24
C PHE A 317 -8.68 -9.17 23.12
N MET A 318 -8.85 -8.34 22.08
CA MET A 318 -9.68 -8.69 20.93
C MET A 318 -9.12 -9.85 20.11
N ARG A 319 -7.80 -10.05 20.12
CA ARG A 319 -7.10 -11.09 19.37
C ARG A 319 -6.17 -11.91 20.27
N PRO A 320 -6.72 -12.78 21.14
CA PRO A 320 -5.93 -13.53 22.13
C PRO A 320 -4.87 -14.43 21.49
N ASN A 321 -5.14 -14.96 20.29
CA ASN A 321 -4.22 -15.84 19.56
C ASN A 321 -3.14 -15.08 18.76
N ALA A 322 -3.06 -13.75 18.85
CA ALA A 322 -2.11 -12.95 18.07
C ALA A 322 -0.65 -13.42 18.30
N GLY A 323 -0.28 -13.70 19.55
CA GLY A 323 1.07 -14.17 19.89
C GLY A 323 1.39 -15.52 19.24
N ALA A 324 0.47 -16.49 19.32
CA ALA A 324 0.62 -17.80 18.69
C ALA A 324 0.74 -17.68 17.16
N THR A 325 -0.09 -16.84 16.52
CA THR A 325 0.02 -16.59 15.07
C THR A 325 1.36 -15.99 14.68
N PHE A 326 1.94 -15.09 15.50
CA PHE A 326 3.27 -14.56 15.23
C PHE A 326 4.37 -15.62 15.41
N ALA A 327 4.28 -16.44 16.45
CA ALA A 327 5.22 -17.54 16.69
C ALA A 327 5.22 -18.54 15.52
N GLU A 328 4.04 -18.96 15.07
CA GLU A 328 3.88 -19.84 13.90
C GLU A 328 4.52 -19.23 12.64
N ARG A 329 4.38 -17.91 12.43
CA ARG A 329 5.03 -17.22 11.31
C ARG A 329 6.56 -17.25 11.41
N PHE A 330 7.15 -17.13 12.59
CA PHE A 330 8.60 -17.24 12.77
C PHE A 330 9.10 -18.66 12.54
N GLU A 331 8.37 -19.67 13.02
CA GLU A 331 8.69 -21.08 12.73
C GLU A 331 8.61 -21.38 11.23
N MET A 332 7.58 -20.85 10.56
CA MET A 332 7.42 -20.93 9.11
C MET A 332 8.57 -20.26 8.36
N MET A 333 9.05 -19.11 8.82
CA MET A 333 10.25 -18.47 8.25
C MET A 333 11.49 -19.36 8.42
N GLY A 334 11.64 -19.99 9.60
CA GLY A 334 12.72 -20.93 9.87
C GLY A 334 12.70 -22.14 8.93
N ASN A 335 11.53 -22.74 8.72
CA ASN A 335 11.33 -23.79 7.72
C ASN A 335 11.62 -23.28 6.31
N GLY A 336 11.12 -22.11 5.92
CA GLY A 336 11.43 -21.52 4.61
C GLY A 336 12.94 -21.34 4.39
N ILE A 337 13.69 -20.90 5.40
CA ILE A 337 15.15 -20.73 5.30
C ILE A 337 15.86 -22.05 4.99
N SER A 338 15.41 -23.19 5.52
CA SER A 338 16.04 -24.49 5.22
C SER A 338 15.90 -24.90 3.75
N TYR A 339 14.95 -24.32 3.01
CA TYR A 339 14.75 -24.59 1.59
C TYR A 339 15.55 -23.69 0.65
N LEU A 340 16.18 -22.61 1.13
CA LEU A 340 16.97 -21.70 0.29
C LEU A 340 18.15 -22.38 -0.41
N GLY A 341 18.63 -23.50 0.13
CA GLY A 341 19.75 -24.27 -0.41
C GLY A 341 19.37 -25.36 -1.42
N VAL A 342 18.08 -25.67 -1.60
CA VAL A 342 17.63 -26.82 -2.43
C VAL A 342 17.86 -26.56 -3.92
N ASP A 343 17.38 -25.42 -4.42
CA ASP A 343 17.73 -24.90 -5.74
C ASP A 343 18.02 -23.39 -5.65
N PRO A 344 19.26 -23.00 -5.37
CA PRO A 344 19.60 -21.60 -5.13
C PRO A 344 19.47 -20.69 -6.35
N LEU A 345 19.54 -21.24 -7.57
CA LEU A 345 19.59 -20.43 -8.78
C LEU A 345 18.19 -20.09 -9.27
N VAL A 346 17.34 -21.10 -9.44
CA VAL A 346 15.99 -20.94 -10.01
C VAL A 346 14.89 -21.12 -9.00
N GLY A 347 15.19 -21.56 -7.78
CA GLY A 347 14.20 -21.85 -6.75
C GLY A 347 13.43 -23.14 -7.04
N MET A 348 12.65 -23.58 -6.07
CA MET A 348 11.91 -24.84 -6.16
C MET A 348 10.68 -24.77 -7.07
N GLY A 349 10.31 -23.61 -7.62
CA GLY A 349 9.08 -23.40 -8.38
C GLY A 349 7.97 -22.74 -7.55
N PRO A 350 7.00 -22.08 -8.21
CA PRO A 350 5.84 -21.52 -7.54
C PRO A 350 4.99 -22.61 -6.89
N PHE A 351 4.52 -22.35 -5.67
CA PHE A 351 3.66 -23.21 -4.85
C PHE A 351 4.27 -24.55 -4.42
N THR A 352 5.57 -24.80 -4.65
CA THR A 352 6.20 -26.07 -4.30
C THR A 352 6.66 -26.14 -2.85
N TRP A 353 6.94 -25.01 -2.19
CA TRP A 353 7.32 -25.02 -0.78
C TRP A 353 6.24 -25.67 0.10
N ARG A 354 4.95 -25.39 -0.17
CA ARG A 354 3.85 -26.02 0.56
C ARG A 354 3.86 -27.55 0.38
N LEU A 355 4.12 -28.03 -0.83
CA LEU A 355 4.17 -29.47 -1.12
C LEU A 355 5.34 -30.13 -0.38
N ALA A 356 6.48 -29.47 -0.32
CA ALA A 356 7.63 -29.93 0.45
C ALA A 356 7.35 -29.93 1.97
N ASN A 357 6.74 -28.86 2.49
CA ASN A 357 6.40 -28.76 3.91
C ASN A 357 5.40 -29.85 4.38
N ILE A 358 4.49 -30.32 3.52
CA ILE A 358 3.61 -31.46 3.84
C ILE A 358 4.41 -32.74 4.13
N GLN A 359 5.58 -32.89 3.50
CA GLN A 359 6.44 -34.06 3.62
C GLN A 359 7.45 -33.93 4.77
N ASP A 360 7.58 -32.75 5.38
CA ASP A 360 8.47 -32.52 6.51
C ASP A 360 7.97 -33.25 7.76
N ALA A 361 8.92 -33.76 8.56
CA ALA A 361 8.62 -34.34 9.87
C ALA A 361 8.23 -33.27 10.93
N GLY A 362 8.38 -31.99 10.60
CA GLY A 362 8.10 -30.85 11.48
C GLY A 362 6.66 -30.34 11.41
N ASN A 363 6.45 -29.09 11.85
CA ASN A 363 5.14 -28.45 11.80
C ASN A 363 4.67 -28.25 10.34
N TYR A 364 3.46 -28.73 10.05
CA TYR A 364 2.77 -28.40 8.80
C TYR A 364 2.10 -27.03 8.92
N PHE A 365 2.40 -26.15 7.97
CA PHE A 365 1.82 -24.81 7.89
C PHE A 365 0.73 -24.80 6.83
N ASN A 366 -0.52 -24.55 7.25
CA ASN A 366 -1.66 -24.56 6.34
C ASN A 366 -1.80 -23.26 5.53
N THR A 367 -0.76 -22.93 4.74
CA THR A 367 -0.68 -21.75 3.88
C THR A 367 0.07 -22.06 2.59
N ASN A 368 -0.29 -21.36 1.51
CA ASN A 368 0.40 -21.47 0.22
C ASN A 368 1.71 -20.67 0.16
N HIS A 369 1.95 -19.81 1.16
CA HIS A 369 3.06 -18.87 1.13
C HIS A 369 3.77 -18.82 2.48
N ILE A 370 5.09 -18.67 2.39
CA ILE A 370 5.91 -18.25 3.52
C ILE A 370 5.55 -16.79 3.80
N HIS A 371 5.19 -16.48 5.05
CA HIS A 371 4.79 -15.14 5.48
C HIS A 371 6.00 -14.19 5.66
N ASN A 372 6.87 -14.17 4.66
CA ASN A 372 8.01 -13.28 4.47
C ASN A 372 8.36 -13.31 2.98
N ILE A 373 8.15 -12.19 2.27
CA ILE A 373 8.30 -12.19 0.80
C ILE A 373 9.73 -12.47 0.34
N PHE A 374 10.74 -12.09 1.11
CA PHE A 374 12.14 -12.28 0.72
C PHE A 374 12.51 -13.75 0.77
N ILE A 375 12.17 -14.42 1.89
CA ILE A 375 12.38 -15.85 2.04
C ILE A 375 11.55 -16.59 0.99
N HIS A 376 10.27 -16.24 0.83
CA HIS A 376 9.41 -16.85 -0.18
C HIS A 376 9.99 -16.73 -1.59
N ALA A 377 10.42 -15.53 -1.99
CA ALA A 377 11.01 -15.30 -3.31
C ALA A 377 12.33 -16.07 -3.49
N GLY A 378 13.15 -16.19 -2.44
CA GLY A 378 14.38 -16.98 -2.48
C GLY A 378 14.12 -18.47 -2.63
N VAL A 379 13.13 -18.98 -1.90
CA VAL A 379 12.76 -20.41 -1.90
C VAL A 379 12.09 -20.81 -3.20
N GLU A 380 11.08 -20.06 -3.64
CA GLU A 380 10.30 -20.43 -4.81
C GLU A 380 10.94 -19.96 -6.12
N PHE A 381 11.62 -18.81 -6.16
CA PHE A 381 12.14 -18.21 -7.41
C PHE A 381 13.67 -18.03 -7.43
N GLY A 382 14.39 -18.52 -6.42
CA GLY A 382 15.84 -18.51 -6.34
C GLY A 382 16.43 -17.23 -5.72
N LEU A 383 17.71 -17.31 -5.35
CA LEU A 383 18.43 -16.24 -4.64
C LEU A 383 18.55 -14.96 -5.47
N ILE A 384 18.49 -15.06 -6.81
CA ILE A 384 18.48 -13.89 -7.70
C ILE A 384 17.22 -13.05 -7.49
N ALA A 385 16.05 -13.70 -7.40
CA ALA A 385 14.78 -13.02 -7.14
C ALA A 385 14.76 -12.37 -5.75
N MET A 386 15.28 -13.07 -4.73
CA MET A 386 15.44 -12.54 -3.39
C MET A 386 16.36 -11.31 -3.36
N ALA A 387 17.55 -11.41 -3.97
CA ALA A 387 18.51 -10.31 -4.05
C ALA A 387 17.92 -9.10 -4.77
N ALA A 388 17.16 -9.30 -5.84
CA ALA A 388 16.47 -8.24 -6.55
C ALA A 388 15.50 -7.46 -5.64
N LEU A 389 14.68 -8.15 -4.83
CA LEU A 389 13.77 -7.49 -3.88
C LEU A 389 14.53 -6.73 -2.77
N ILE A 390 15.67 -7.28 -2.30
CA ILE A 390 16.54 -6.61 -1.32
C ILE A 390 17.11 -5.31 -1.92
N ILE A 391 17.60 -5.35 -3.15
CA ILE A 391 18.13 -4.17 -3.85
C ILE A 391 17.06 -3.08 -3.96
N ILE A 392 15.83 -3.44 -4.36
CA ILE A 392 14.70 -2.49 -4.43
C ILE A 392 14.43 -1.87 -3.06
N THR A 393 14.39 -2.70 -2.01
CA THR A 393 14.13 -2.26 -0.64
C THR A 393 15.18 -1.24 -0.19
N VAL A 394 16.47 -1.59 -0.30
CA VAL A 394 17.57 -0.69 0.04
C VAL A 394 17.49 0.61 -0.76
N ARG A 395 17.20 0.51 -2.07
CA ARG A 395 17.09 1.67 -2.95
C ARG A 395 15.95 2.60 -2.56
N VAL A 396 14.81 2.07 -2.16
CA VAL A 396 13.65 2.82 -1.67
C VAL A 396 14.04 3.64 -0.42
N PHE A 397 14.68 3.01 0.57
CA PHE A 397 15.09 3.69 1.81
C PHE A 397 16.16 4.76 1.61
N ILE A 398 17.08 4.57 0.64
CA ILE A 398 18.11 5.57 0.31
C ILE A 398 17.48 6.80 -0.35
N LYS A 399 16.51 6.61 -1.24
CA LYS A 399 15.96 7.70 -2.07
C LYS A 399 14.95 8.58 -1.35
N ARG A 400 14.17 8.02 -0.43
CA ARG A 400 12.93 8.65 0.03
C ARG A 400 13.07 9.28 1.41
N TYR A 401 13.82 10.39 1.49
CA TYR A 401 13.92 11.19 2.73
C TYR A 401 12.73 12.17 2.92
N ARG A 402 11.60 11.97 2.23
CA ARG A 402 10.38 12.74 2.51
C ARG A 402 9.73 12.12 3.74
N GLU A 403 9.84 12.79 4.88
CA GLU A 403 9.71 12.21 6.22
C GLU A 403 8.53 11.22 6.43
N ALA A 404 7.30 11.50 5.95
CA ALA A 404 6.18 10.53 6.05
C ALA A 404 6.24 9.35 5.07
N GLN A 405 6.79 9.54 3.86
CA GLN A 405 6.98 8.41 2.93
C GLN A 405 8.04 7.44 3.46
N HIS A 406 9.00 7.92 4.25
CA HIS A 406 9.97 7.03 4.90
C HIS A 406 9.30 6.13 5.96
N GLY A 407 8.29 6.66 6.65
CA GLY A 407 7.41 5.86 7.51
C GLY A 407 6.57 4.84 6.73
N GLU A 408 6.06 5.24 5.56
CA GLU A 408 5.32 4.34 4.66
C GLU A 408 6.18 3.15 4.20
N ASP A 409 7.42 3.42 3.76
CA ASP A 409 8.37 2.41 3.32
C ASP A 409 8.69 1.41 4.45
N ALA A 410 8.85 1.90 5.68
CA ALA A 410 9.08 1.08 6.87
C ALA A 410 7.88 0.24 7.28
N ALA A 411 6.68 0.81 7.23
CA ALA A 411 5.45 0.07 7.48
C ALA A 411 5.28 -1.07 6.47
N LEU A 412 5.46 -0.78 5.18
CA LEU A 412 5.37 -1.81 4.15
C LEU A 412 6.45 -2.88 4.32
N LEU A 413 7.71 -2.49 4.52
CA LEU A 413 8.81 -3.45 4.71
C LEU A 413 8.52 -4.41 5.86
N PHE A 414 8.10 -3.89 7.01
CA PHE A 414 7.75 -4.75 8.14
C PHE A 414 6.60 -5.71 7.80
N HIS A 415 5.55 -5.21 7.14
CA HIS A 415 4.44 -6.06 6.72
C HIS A 415 4.90 -7.13 5.71
N MET A 416 5.83 -6.82 4.81
CA MET A 416 6.39 -7.77 3.84
C MET A 416 7.33 -8.80 4.48
N LEU A 417 7.93 -8.48 5.62
CA LEU A 417 8.74 -9.42 6.41
C LEU A 417 7.89 -10.37 7.25
N THR A 418 6.62 -10.06 7.47
CA THR A 418 5.76 -10.76 8.44
C THR A 418 4.44 -11.26 7.86
N ASP A 419 4.13 -10.94 6.60
CA ASP A 419 2.88 -11.29 5.94
C ASP A 419 3.02 -11.39 4.41
N THR A 420 1.93 -11.77 3.74
CA THR A 420 1.86 -12.12 2.32
C THR A 420 1.28 -11.00 1.45
N GLY A 421 1.27 -9.75 1.96
CA GLY A 421 0.66 -8.61 1.27
C GLY A 421 1.23 -8.32 -0.13
N PHE A 422 2.43 -8.83 -0.45
CA PHE A 422 3.07 -8.64 -1.75
C PHE A 422 2.34 -9.34 -2.90
N PHE A 423 1.59 -10.42 -2.64
CA PHE A 423 0.84 -11.12 -3.69
C PHE A 423 -0.45 -10.40 -4.07
N TYR A 424 -0.90 -9.45 -3.25
CA TYR A 424 -2.06 -8.64 -3.55
C TYR A 424 -1.63 -7.47 -4.43
N VAL A 425 -1.90 -7.61 -5.73
CA VAL A 425 -1.46 -6.66 -6.75
C VAL A 425 -1.93 -5.23 -6.49
N GLY A 426 -3.10 -5.06 -5.86
CA GLY A 426 -3.62 -3.76 -5.42
C GLY A 426 -2.81 -3.11 -4.28
N ILE A 427 -2.20 -3.90 -3.38
CA ILE A 427 -1.37 -3.37 -2.27
C ILE A 427 -0.03 -2.88 -2.80
N VAL A 428 0.62 -3.68 -3.65
CA VAL A 428 1.87 -3.27 -4.28
C VAL A 428 1.64 -2.10 -5.24
N GLY A 429 0.53 -2.10 -5.99
CA GLY A 429 0.12 -0.97 -6.83
C GLY A 429 -0.12 0.31 -6.04
N MET A 430 -0.80 0.22 -4.89
CA MET A 430 -1.01 1.33 -3.96
C MET A 430 0.34 1.94 -3.56
N PHE A 431 1.26 1.11 -3.08
CA PHE A 431 2.59 1.54 -2.70
C PHE A 431 3.35 2.20 -3.86
N ILE A 432 3.35 1.60 -5.06
CA ILE A 432 4.03 2.17 -6.24
C ILE A 432 3.51 3.58 -6.55
N PHE A 433 2.20 3.81 -6.41
CA PHE A 433 1.58 5.10 -6.71
C PHE A 433 1.78 6.15 -5.61
N THR A 434 1.65 5.77 -4.33
CA THR A 434 1.84 6.69 -3.19
C THR A 434 3.30 7.06 -2.95
N ALA A 435 4.19 6.12 -3.25
CA ALA A 435 5.63 6.30 -3.31
C ALA A 435 6.08 7.41 -4.27
N ASN A 436 5.31 7.61 -5.35
CA ASN A 436 5.64 8.46 -6.49
C ASN A 436 6.97 8.07 -7.17
N GLY A 437 6.88 7.32 -8.29
CA GLY A 437 7.96 6.62 -9.01
C GLY A 437 9.21 7.41 -9.43
N SER A 438 9.37 8.69 -9.11
CA SER A 438 10.63 9.40 -9.33
C SER A 438 10.85 10.48 -8.27
N ILE A 439 11.62 10.12 -7.24
CA ILE A 439 12.48 11.08 -6.54
C ILE A 439 13.92 10.62 -6.82
N THR A 440 14.79 11.59 -7.08
CA THR A 440 16.18 11.52 -7.57
C THR A 440 17.01 10.37 -6.96
N PRO A 441 17.93 9.73 -7.72
CA PRO A 441 18.23 9.93 -9.13
C PRO A 441 17.39 9.00 -10.02
N ALA A 442 16.64 9.58 -10.94
CA ALA A 442 15.95 8.87 -12.03
C ALA A 442 16.54 9.36 -13.36
N LYS A 443 16.68 8.48 -14.35
CA LYS A 443 17.22 8.84 -15.67
C LYS A 443 16.06 9.07 -16.64
N LYS A 444 16.14 10.17 -17.38
CA LYS A 444 15.19 10.50 -18.44
C LYS A 444 15.38 9.54 -19.62
N LEU A 445 14.32 8.86 -20.04
CA LEU A 445 14.28 8.15 -21.32
C LEU A 445 13.93 9.12 -22.45
N SER A 446 14.51 8.88 -23.63
CA SER A 446 14.09 9.54 -24.87
C SER A 446 12.67 9.12 -25.25
N SER A 447 11.98 9.90 -26.09
CA SER A 447 10.63 9.54 -26.55
C SER A 447 10.58 8.17 -27.24
N VAL A 448 11.62 7.83 -28.00
CA VAL A 448 11.75 6.50 -28.62
C VAL A 448 11.93 5.44 -27.54
N GLY A 449 12.81 5.65 -26.57
CA GLY A 449 13.02 4.71 -25.46
C GLY A 449 11.75 4.49 -24.61
N THR A 450 10.99 5.56 -24.34
CA THR A 450 9.70 5.45 -23.64
C THR A 450 8.70 4.62 -24.43
N LYS A 451 8.57 4.84 -25.75
CA LYS A 451 7.68 4.05 -26.61
C LYS A 451 8.09 2.59 -26.70
N LEU A 452 9.39 2.32 -26.83
CA LEU A 452 9.92 0.95 -26.85
C LEU A 452 9.64 0.23 -25.52
N LEU A 453 9.88 0.90 -24.38
CA LEU A 453 9.59 0.33 -23.07
C LEU A 453 8.12 -0.10 -22.94
N PHE A 454 7.18 0.81 -23.21
CA PHE A 454 5.76 0.49 -23.11
C PHE A 454 5.27 -0.45 -24.21
N GLY A 455 5.87 -0.40 -25.41
CA GLY A 455 5.60 -1.37 -26.48
C GLY A 455 6.01 -2.79 -26.11
N CYS A 456 7.21 -2.97 -25.54
CA CYS A 456 7.68 -4.26 -25.04
C CYS A 456 6.80 -4.79 -23.91
N LEU A 457 6.46 -3.94 -22.92
CA LEU A 457 5.57 -4.33 -21.83
C LEU A 457 4.16 -4.70 -22.34
N PHE A 458 3.64 -3.94 -23.32
CA PHE A 458 2.37 -4.27 -23.97
C PHE A 458 2.41 -5.65 -24.63
N LEU A 459 3.46 -5.92 -25.41
CA LEU A 459 3.63 -7.22 -26.07
C LEU A 459 3.77 -8.37 -25.07
N LEU A 460 4.48 -8.16 -23.96
CA LEU A 460 4.59 -9.17 -22.90
C LEU A 460 3.23 -9.51 -22.30
N HIS A 461 2.43 -8.51 -21.93
CA HIS A 461 1.06 -8.75 -21.44
C HIS A 461 0.18 -9.44 -22.50
N PHE A 462 0.31 -9.05 -23.77
CA PHE A 462 -0.43 -9.69 -24.85
C PHE A 462 -0.06 -11.16 -25.02
N ILE A 463 1.24 -11.50 -25.01
CA ILE A 463 1.72 -12.88 -25.11
C ILE A 463 1.21 -13.72 -23.93
N ILE A 464 1.28 -13.18 -22.71
CA ILE A 464 0.77 -13.85 -21.51
C ILE A 464 -0.73 -14.09 -21.60
N LEU A 465 -1.51 -13.08 -22.00
CA LEU A 465 -2.96 -13.19 -22.18
C LEU A 465 -3.31 -14.23 -23.24
N TRP A 466 -2.62 -14.19 -24.38
CA TRP A 466 -2.84 -15.14 -25.47
C TRP A 466 -2.53 -16.57 -25.03
N GLY A 467 -1.39 -16.79 -24.37
CA GLY A 467 -1.02 -18.11 -23.84
C GLY A 467 -2.03 -18.63 -22.81
N TYR A 468 -2.53 -17.75 -21.94
CA TYR A 468 -3.58 -18.10 -20.97
C TYR A 468 -4.92 -18.44 -21.63
N ILE A 469 -5.31 -17.74 -22.70
CA ILE A 469 -6.55 -18.07 -23.42
C ILE A 469 -6.39 -19.38 -24.20
N ALA A 470 -5.23 -19.62 -24.80
CA ALA A 470 -4.94 -20.82 -25.58
C ALA A 470 -4.85 -22.10 -24.73
N SER A 471 -4.77 -22.00 -23.39
CA SER A 471 -4.82 -23.15 -22.48
C SER A 471 -6.24 -23.62 -22.13
N PHE A 472 -7.28 -22.91 -22.61
CA PHE A 472 -8.69 -23.33 -22.56
C PHE A 472 -9.12 -23.82 -23.94
#